data_AF-A0A831PLA9-F1
#
_entry.id   AF-A0A831PLA9-F1
#
_cell.length_a   1.000
_cell.length_b   1.000
_cell.length_c   1.000
_cell.angle_alpha   90.00
_cell.angle_beta   90.00
_cell.angle_gamma   90.00
#
_symmetry.space_group_name_H-M   'P 1'
#
loop_
_entity.id
_entity.type
_entity.pdbx_description
1 polymer ?
#
loop_
_entity_poly.entity_id
_entity_poly.type
_entity_poly.pdbx_seq_one_letter_code
_entity_poly.pdbx_strand_id
1 'polypeptide(L)'
;MGAKNCPETPRQKMINMMYIVLTAMLALNVASEVLEAFKVVDISLINTLKTVDMKNAQVYARFDQAYAENEARVAEWKAKADMVKSKTDSLVSYIDQIKEELVIKSGSKTVSSDTPLRSTDFYYATQGGDTLIMSKADDLNIPSEFLITQNKATELKENIEHFREELLALIDDSDVDLKNTVESALDTSDPPVNLREGGESKSWETERFLDKPLVAVLTLLSKIQIDIKNSEANLINYLFGQIDAGAFLFNKLGARVIPNSNIVLQGDEYVAEVFLAAEDTTQQPEILINNRPVPVQDGKATYRIKTSEPGVFSWSGMIKYRAPGGIVRNYPFRQEYQVTQPSVTMSATRMNVFYRGLDNPFDVGGGGIPQENLEVTMTNGSVVKRGNEFIIRPDELDEQGRRTTVSVHANIGGQ
;
A
#
# COMPACT_ATOMS: atom_id res chain seq x y z
N MET A 1 86.20 1.14 -8.93
CA MET A 1 86.22 0.48 -10.25
C MET A 1 84.93 0.83 -10.95
N GLY A 2 84.97 1.80 -11.87
CA GLY A 2 83.79 2.22 -12.63
C GLY A 2 83.59 1.32 -13.83
N ALA A 3 82.46 0.63 -13.90
CA ALA A 3 82.05 -0.09 -15.10
C ALA A 3 81.85 0.95 -16.22
N LYS A 4 82.75 0.94 -17.22
CA LYS A 4 82.57 1.69 -18.47
C LYS A 4 81.39 1.07 -19.22
N ASN A 5 80.32 1.84 -19.43
CA ASN A 5 79.26 1.50 -20.38
C ASN A 5 79.88 1.25 -21.76
N CYS A 6 79.82 0.02 -22.24
CA CYS A 6 80.11 -0.30 -23.64
C CYS A 6 79.09 0.41 -24.53
N PRO A 7 79.49 1.12 -25.59
CA PRO A 7 78.55 1.78 -26.49
C PRO A 7 77.67 0.74 -27.18
N GLU A 8 76.34 0.89 -27.07
CA GLU A 8 75.37 0.00 -27.72
C GLU A 8 75.67 -0.11 -29.22
N THR A 9 75.76 -1.35 -29.71
CA THR A 9 76.01 -1.59 -31.14
C THR A 9 74.85 -1.02 -31.99
N PRO A 10 75.08 -0.56 -33.23
CA PRO A 10 74.02 -0.02 -34.09
C PRO A 10 72.80 -0.95 -34.24
N ARG A 11 73.03 -2.26 -34.19
CA ARG A 11 71.99 -3.29 -34.18
C ARG A 11 71.12 -3.24 -32.92
N GLN A 12 71.71 -3.03 -31.76
CA GLN A 12 71.03 -2.95 -30.47
C GLN A 12 70.20 -1.66 -30.36
N LYS A 13 70.70 -0.55 -30.92
CA LYS A 13 69.91 0.69 -31.07
C LYS A 13 68.69 0.51 -31.97
N MET A 14 68.82 -0.21 -33.09
CA MET A 14 67.68 -0.51 -33.95
C MET A 14 66.65 -1.42 -33.28
N ILE A 15 67.10 -2.42 -32.51
CA ILE A 15 66.21 -3.30 -31.74
C ILE A 15 65.50 -2.52 -30.63
N ASN A 16 66.21 -1.68 -29.88
CA ASN A 16 65.61 -0.83 -28.85
C ASN A 16 64.62 0.18 -29.43
N MET A 17 64.93 0.82 -30.56
CA MET A 17 63.97 1.69 -31.26
C MET A 17 62.74 0.92 -31.76
N MET A 18 62.92 -0.28 -32.32
CA MET A 18 61.79 -1.11 -32.76
C MET A 18 60.92 -1.54 -31.57
N TYR A 19 61.53 -1.92 -30.44
CA TYR A 19 60.80 -2.29 -29.23
C TYR A 19 60.02 -1.10 -28.68
N ILE A 20 60.60 0.09 -28.61
CA ILE A 20 59.90 1.32 -28.19
C ILE A 20 58.74 1.65 -29.14
N VAL A 21 58.93 1.55 -30.45
CA VAL A 21 57.87 1.79 -31.44
C VAL A 21 56.76 0.75 -31.33
N LEU A 22 57.11 -0.52 -31.13
CA LEU A 22 56.14 -1.61 -31.02
C LEU A 22 55.36 -1.54 -29.69
N THR A 23 56.02 -1.19 -28.59
CA THR A 23 55.38 -0.89 -27.30
C THR A 23 54.48 0.34 -27.39
N ALA A 24 54.90 1.39 -28.11
CA ALA A 24 54.08 2.58 -28.34
C ALA A 24 52.86 2.29 -29.23
N MET A 25 53.02 1.48 -30.29
CA MET A 25 51.89 1.04 -31.12
C MET A 25 50.91 0.14 -30.36
N LEU A 26 51.41 -0.78 -29.53
CA LEU A 26 50.57 -1.58 -28.64
C LEU A 26 49.83 -0.68 -27.64
N ALA A 27 50.49 0.30 -27.03
CA ALA A 27 49.86 1.24 -26.10
C ALA A 27 48.77 2.10 -26.77
N LEU A 28 49.01 2.59 -27.99
CA LEU A 28 48.02 3.35 -28.79
C LEU A 28 46.78 2.52 -29.14
N ASN A 29 46.97 1.25 -29.52
CA ASN A 29 45.87 0.35 -29.87
C ASN A 29 45.08 -0.08 -28.63
N VAL A 30 45.77 -0.45 -27.54
CA VAL A 30 45.11 -0.82 -26.27
C VAL A 30 44.33 0.37 -25.69
N ALA A 31 44.85 1.59 -25.78
CA ALA A 31 44.13 2.78 -25.34
C ALA A 31 42.82 2.99 -26.13
N SER A 32 42.83 2.75 -27.45
CA SER A 32 41.64 2.91 -28.30
C SER A 32 40.57 1.85 -28.01
N GLU A 33 40.96 0.59 -27.82
CA GLU A 33 40.05 -0.51 -27.45
C GLU A 33 39.40 -0.29 -26.07
N VAL A 34 40.16 0.24 -25.10
CA VAL A 34 39.65 0.56 -23.76
C VAL A 34 38.58 1.66 -23.84
N LEU A 35 38.79 2.71 -24.64
CA LEU A 35 37.79 3.77 -24.83
C LEU A 35 36.52 3.22 -25.50
N GLU A 36 36.64 2.34 -26.50
CA GLU A 36 35.49 1.69 -27.14
C GLU A 36 34.70 0.83 -26.15
N ALA A 37 35.38 0.11 -25.26
CA ALA A 37 34.72 -0.64 -24.18
C ALA A 37 33.89 0.28 -23.26
N PHE A 38 34.41 1.46 -22.91
CA PHE A 38 33.64 2.46 -22.14
C PHE A 38 32.40 2.93 -22.88
N LYS A 39 32.46 3.15 -24.21
CA LYS A 39 31.28 3.48 -25.02
C LYS A 39 30.22 2.38 -24.98
N VAL A 40 30.62 1.12 -25.11
CA VAL A 40 29.68 -0.02 -25.05
C VAL A 40 29.01 -0.09 -23.68
N VAL A 41 29.79 0.13 -22.61
CA VAL A 41 29.26 0.19 -21.24
C VAL A 41 28.28 1.36 -21.09
N ASP A 42 28.62 2.56 -21.56
CA ASP A 42 27.73 3.72 -21.46
C ASP A 42 26.39 3.49 -22.16
N ILE A 43 26.41 2.93 -23.38
CA ILE A 43 25.19 2.60 -24.12
C ILE A 43 24.33 1.61 -23.33
N SER A 44 24.96 0.60 -22.72
CA SER A 44 24.26 -0.37 -21.86
C SER A 44 23.65 0.30 -20.62
N LEU A 45 24.38 1.21 -19.99
CA LEU A 45 23.90 2.00 -18.84
C LEU A 45 22.73 2.90 -19.25
N ILE A 46 22.80 3.59 -20.38
CA ILE A 46 21.68 4.41 -20.89
C ILE A 46 20.42 3.57 -21.14
N ASN A 47 20.57 2.35 -21.69
CA ASN A 47 19.43 1.44 -21.86
C ASN A 47 18.87 0.95 -20.52
N THR A 48 19.75 0.73 -19.55
CA THR A 48 19.36 0.38 -18.18
C THR A 48 18.58 1.53 -17.53
N LEU A 49 19.07 2.76 -17.67
CA LEU A 49 18.42 3.98 -17.17
C LEU A 49 16.99 4.10 -17.72
N LYS A 50 16.81 3.98 -19.05
CA LYS A 50 15.48 3.97 -19.69
C LYS A 50 14.57 2.87 -19.12
N THR A 51 15.13 1.70 -18.85
CA THR A 51 14.36 0.58 -18.27
C THR A 51 13.92 0.87 -16.85
N VAL A 52 14.78 1.47 -16.02
CA VAL A 52 14.44 1.89 -14.65
C VAL A 52 13.40 3.01 -14.69
N ASP A 53 13.54 4.02 -15.56
CA ASP A 53 12.56 5.08 -15.73
C ASP A 53 11.18 4.55 -16.10
N MET A 54 11.10 3.60 -17.04
CA MET A 54 9.84 2.94 -17.40
C MET A 54 9.22 2.19 -16.21
N LYS A 55 10.04 1.50 -15.40
CA LYS A 55 9.56 0.80 -14.19
C LYS A 55 9.05 1.80 -13.16
N ASN A 56 9.76 2.90 -12.93
CA ASN A 56 9.34 3.93 -11.98
C ASN A 56 8.02 4.56 -12.42
N ALA A 57 7.88 4.87 -13.71
CA ALA A 57 6.63 5.36 -14.30
C ALA A 57 5.44 4.39 -14.08
N GLN A 58 5.67 3.08 -14.18
CA GLN A 58 4.63 2.08 -13.88
C GLN A 58 4.21 2.10 -12.41
N VAL A 59 5.15 2.29 -11.47
CA VAL A 59 4.81 2.39 -10.04
C VAL A 59 4.02 3.68 -9.76
N TYR A 60 4.42 4.82 -10.32
CA TYR A 60 3.64 6.06 -10.21
C TYR A 60 2.22 5.92 -10.78
N ALA A 61 2.06 5.24 -11.92
CA ALA A 61 0.73 4.96 -12.46
C ALA A 61 -0.13 4.09 -11.52
N ARG A 62 0.48 3.17 -10.74
CA ARG A 62 -0.23 2.41 -9.71
C ARG A 62 -0.65 3.28 -8.54
N PHE A 63 0.18 4.25 -8.13
CA PHE A 63 -0.23 5.26 -7.14
C PHE A 63 -1.45 6.06 -7.61
N ASP A 64 -1.50 6.46 -8.90
CA ASP A 64 -2.64 7.17 -9.46
C ASP A 64 -3.92 6.32 -9.46
N GLN A 65 -3.81 5.02 -9.78
CA GLN A 65 -4.93 4.08 -9.71
C GLN A 65 -5.42 3.90 -8.26
N ALA A 66 -4.51 3.64 -7.33
CA ALA A 66 -4.86 3.49 -5.92
C ALA A 66 -5.47 4.76 -5.32
N TYR A 67 -4.99 5.94 -5.75
CA TYR A 67 -5.55 7.23 -5.34
C TYR A 67 -6.97 7.43 -5.85
N ALA A 68 -7.28 7.01 -7.07
CA ALA A 68 -8.63 7.06 -7.63
C ALA A 68 -9.60 6.12 -6.89
N GLU A 69 -9.12 5.01 -6.34
CA GLU A 69 -9.91 4.07 -5.55
C GLU A 69 -10.14 4.54 -4.11
N ASN A 70 -9.11 5.10 -3.46
CA ASN A 70 -9.18 5.53 -2.06
C ASN A 70 -8.25 6.70 -1.75
N GLU A 71 -8.70 7.90 -2.08
CA GLU A 71 -7.97 9.16 -1.87
C GLU A 71 -7.51 9.35 -0.42
N ALA A 72 -8.42 9.18 0.56
CA ALA A 72 -8.12 9.46 1.96
C ALA A 72 -6.95 8.64 2.53
N ARG A 73 -6.76 7.41 2.02
CA ARG A 73 -5.69 6.51 2.45
C ARG A 73 -4.40 6.72 1.68
N VAL A 74 -4.49 7.04 0.39
CA VAL A 74 -3.33 7.07 -0.52
C VAL A 74 -2.70 8.46 -0.61
N ALA A 75 -3.44 9.54 -0.29
CA ALA A 75 -2.99 10.93 -0.45
C ALA A 75 -1.62 11.22 0.19
N GLU A 76 -1.40 10.79 1.42
CA GLU A 76 -0.14 11.03 2.12
C GLU A 76 1.05 10.32 1.42
N TRP A 77 0.87 9.05 1.07
CA TRP A 77 1.91 8.24 0.46
C TRP A 77 2.22 8.69 -0.97
N LYS A 78 1.20 9.08 -1.72
CA LYS A 78 1.36 9.66 -3.05
C LYS A 78 2.12 10.99 -2.99
N ALA A 79 1.79 11.88 -2.06
CA ALA A 79 2.51 13.13 -1.90
C ALA A 79 4.00 12.93 -1.59
N LYS A 80 4.34 11.93 -0.75
CA LYS A 80 5.73 11.52 -0.52
C LYS A 80 6.39 10.98 -1.79
N ALA A 81 5.72 10.13 -2.55
CA ALA A 81 6.23 9.59 -3.81
C ALA A 81 6.46 10.70 -4.87
N ASP A 82 5.54 11.65 -5.01
CA ASP A 82 5.66 12.78 -5.93
C ASP A 82 6.82 13.72 -5.54
N MET A 83 7.06 13.90 -4.23
CA MET A 83 8.22 14.63 -3.74
C MET A 83 9.53 13.93 -4.14
N VAL A 84 9.62 12.61 -3.96
CA VAL A 84 10.80 11.82 -4.38
C VAL A 84 11.05 11.99 -5.87
N LYS A 85 10.00 11.87 -6.69
CA LYS A 85 10.09 12.09 -8.14
C LYS A 85 10.70 13.44 -8.50
N SER A 86 10.16 14.51 -7.92
CA SER A 86 10.63 15.87 -8.20
C SER A 86 12.10 16.06 -7.83
N LYS A 87 12.55 15.46 -6.73
CA LYS A 87 13.94 15.55 -6.26
C LYS A 87 14.87 14.74 -7.14
N THR A 88 14.47 13.52 -7.49
CA THR A 88 15.19 12.66 -8.42
C THR A 88 15.35 13.32 -9.79
N ASP A 89 14.27 13.87 -10.36
CA ASP A 89 14.30 14.52 -11.67
C ASP A 89 15.19 15.77 -11.64
N SER A 90 15.18 16.55 -10.55
CA SER A 90 16.09 17.68 -10.36
C SER A 90 17.56 17.26 -10.34
N LEU A 91 17.91 16.21 -9.59
CA LEU A 91 19.29 15.74 -9.47
C LEU A 91 19.79 15.09 -10.77
N VAL A 92 18.95 14.29 -11.43
CA VAL A 92 19.29 13.69 -12.73
C VAL A 92 19.48 14.76 -13.80
N SER A 93 18.62 15.79 -13.82
CA SER A 93 18.77 16.94 -14.73
C SER A 93 20.07 17.70 -14.49
N TYR A 94 20.48 17.87 -13.23
CA TYR A 94 21.77 18.48 -12.89
C TYR A 94 22.96 17.65 -13.42
N ILE A 95 22.90 16.33 -13.30
CA ILE A 95 23.93 15.45 -13.86
C ILE A 95 23.95 15.52 -15.40
N ASP A 96 22.80 15.59 -16.05
CA ASP A 96 22.73 15.77 -17.51
C ASP A 96 23.37 17.10 -17.96
N GLN A 97 23.13 18.19 -17.22
CA GLN A 97 23.78 19.48 -17.48
C GLN A 97 25.30 19.37 -17.37
N ILE A 98 25.82 18.69 -16.34
CA ILE A 98 27.26 18.43 -16.18
C ILE A 98 27.81 17.66 -17.38
N LYS A 99 27.12 16.59 -17.81
CA LYS A 99 27.53 15.76 -18.96
C LYS A 99 27.55 16.57 -20.25
N GLU A 100 26.52 17.37 -20.49
CA GLU A 100 26.42 18.23 -21.66
C GLU A 100 27.53 19.29 -21.70
N GLU A 101 27.78 19.99 -20.59
CA GLU A 101 28.86 20.98 -20.49
C GLU A 101 30.24 20.37 -20.72
N LEU A 102 30.50 19.18 -20.18
CA LEU A 102 31.75 18.44 -20.41
C LEU A 102 31.97 18.14 -21.91
N VAL A 103 30.91 17.66 -22.57
CA VAL A 103 30.94 17.34 -24.01
C VAL A 103 31.13 18.60 -24.84
N ILE A 104 30.48 19.71 -24.50
CA ILE A 104 30.63 21.00 -25.19
C ILE A 104 32.06 21.55 -25.00
N LYS A 105 32.58 21.60 -23.77
CA LYS A 105 33.95 22.07 -23.47
C LYS A 105 35.03 21.22 -24.13
N SER A 106 34.74 19.95 -24.44
CA SER A 106 35.64 19.06 -25.19
C SER A 106 35.82 19.41 -26.67
N GLY A 107 35.04 20.37 -27.18
CA GLY A 107 35.05 20.76 -28.59
C GLY A 107 34.21 19.83 -29.46
N SER A 108 33.06 19.40 -28.94
CA SER A 108 32.11 18.56 -29.68
C SER A 108 31.55 19.23 -30.93
N LYS A 109 31.07 18.41 -31.87
CA LYS A 109 30.43 18.86 -33.10
C LYS A 109 29.03 18.28 -33.17
N THR A 110 28.03 19.10 -33.45
CA THR A 110 26.66 18.62 -33.66
C THR A 110 26.59 17.75 -34.93
N VAL A 111 25.85 16.64 -34.84
CA VAL A 111 25.55 15.80 -36.01
C VAL A 111 24.69 16.60 -36.97
N SER A 112 25.13 16.71 -38.22
CA SER A 112 24.41 17.41 -39.29
C SER A 112 24.62 16.68 -40.62
N SER A 113 23.96 17.11 -41.70
CA SER A 113 24.20 16.56 -43.03
C SER A 113 25.67 16.66 -43.48
N ASP A 114 26.40 17.65 -42.98
CA ASP A 114 27.83 17.86 -43.27
C ASP A 114 28.76 17.07 -42.32
N THR A 115 28.24 16.61 -41.17
CA THR A 115 28.94 15.85 -40.14
C THR A 115 28.13 14.62 -39.74
N PRO A 116 28.04 13.60 -40.61
CA PRO A 116 27.31 12.38 -40.29
C PRO A 116 28.02 11.57 -39.20
N LEU A 117 27.24 10.97 -38.31
CA LEU A 117 27.73 10.09 -37.25
C LEU A 117 28.31 8.79 -37.85
N ARG A 118 29.56 8.47 -37.51
CA ARG A 118 30.23 7.21 -37.90
C ARG A 118 30.14 6.19 -36.78
N SER A 119 30.28 4.89 -37.10
CA SER A 119 30.21 3.83 -36.08
C SER A 119 31.31 3.95 -35.02
N THR A 120 32.47 4.49 -35.40
CA THR A 120 33.63 4.72 -34.54
C THR A 120 33.51 5.95 -33.66
N ASP A 121 32.54 6.84 -33.92
CA ASP A 121 32.44 8.11 -33.22
C ASP A 121 31.84 7.90 -31.82
N PHE A 122 32.39 8.59 -30.84
CA PHE A 122 31.79 8.74 -29.53
C PHE A 122 30.74 9.84 -29.60
N TYR A 123 29.54 9.61 -29.06
CA TYR A 123 28.48 10.60 -29.09
C TYR A 123 27.74 10.71 -27.76
N TYR A 124 27.15 11.87 -27.53
CA TYR A 124 26.22 12.13 -26.44
C TYR A 124 24.93 12.71 -27.03
N ALA A 125 23.79 12.19 -26.60
CA ALA A 125 22.48 12.73 -26.97
C ALA A 125 22.02 13.70 -25.88
N THR A 126 21.78 14.96 -26.24
CA THR A 126 21.29 15.97 -25.31
C THR A 126 19.78 15.77 -25.05
N GLN A 127 19.30 16.34 -23.95
CA GLN A 127 17.86 16.35 -23.63
C GLN A 127 17.03 17.08 -24.70
N GLY A 128 17.64 18.00 -25.46
CA GLY A 128 17.02 18.70 -26.58
C GLY A 128 16.86 17.86 -27.86
N GLY A 129 17.38 16.63 -27.89
CA GLY A 129 17.32 15.73 -29.05
C GLY A 129 18.50 15.86 -30.02
N ASP A 130 19.45 16.75 -29.74
CA ASP A 130 20.66 16.90 -30.53
C ASP A 130 21.68 15.80 -30.20
N THR A 131 22.45 15.38 -31.20
CA THR A 131 23.55 14.44 -30.99
C THR A 131 24.88 15.17 -31.16
N LEU A 132 25.73 15.12 -30.14
CA LEU A 132 27.04 15.76 -30.11
C LEU A 132 28.12 14.69 -30.29
N ILE A 133 28.95 14.85 -31.33
CA ILE A 133 30.12 14.00 -31.58
C ILE A 133 31.27 14.48 -30.70
N MET A 134 31.78 13.58 -29.86
CA MET A 134 32.95 13.80 -29.01
C MET A 134 34.23 13.52 -29.80
N SER A 135 34.98 14.58 -30.09
CA SER A 135 36.24 14.47 -30.87
C SER A 135 37.46 14.11 -30.01
N LYS A 136 37.36 14.28 -28.68
CA LYS A 136 38.45 14.07 -27.71
C LYS A 136 37.99 13.22 -26.52
N ALA A 137 37.53 12.00 -26.80
CA ALA A 137 37.00 11.08 -25.79
C ALA A 137 38.06 10.63 -24.75
N ASP A 138 39.34 10.77 -25.10
CA ASP A 138 40.52 10.44 -24.31
C ASP A 138 41.07 11.62 -23.47
N ASP A 139 40.46 12.81 -23.56
CA ASP A 139 40.94 14.00 -22.84
C ASP A 139 40.84 13.80 -21.32
N LEU A 140 41.95 14.02 -20.63
CA LEU A 140 42.08 13.89 -19.16
C LEU A 140 41.94 15.23 -18.43
N ASN A 141 42.20 16.33 -19.14
CA ASN A 141 42.36 17.65 -18.53
C ASN A 141 41.01 18.34 -18.36
N ILE A 142 40.16 18.29 -19.38
CA ILE A 142 38.84 18.96 -19.37
C ILE A 142 37.94 18.43 -18.24
N PRO A 143 37.80 17.09 -18.04
CA PRO A 143 37.03 16.59 -16.92
C PRO A 143 37.62 17.00 -15.58
N SER A 144 38.95 16.94 -15.43
CA SER A 144 39.63 17.31 -14.19
C SER A 144 39.48 18.80 -13.86
N GLU A 145 39.65 19.69 -14.84
CA GLU A 145 39.49 21.13 -14.66
C GLU A 145 38.03 21.48 -14.29
N PHE A 146 37.08 20.91 -15.01
CA PHE A 146 35.66 21.21 -14.81
C PHE A 146 35.11 20.63 -13.50
N LEU A 147 35.43 19.39 -13.17
CA LEU A 147 34.86 18.71 -12.01
C LEU A 147 35.64 18.99 -10.72
N ILE A 148 36.97 19.04 -10.79
CA ILE A 148 37.83 19.23 -9.61
C ILE A 148 38.15 20.72 -9.44
N THR A 149 38.74 21.38 -10.44
CA THR A 149 39.19 22.79 -10.27
C THR A 149 38.03 23.77 -10.14
N GLN A 150 36.91 23.54 -10.83
CA GLN A 150 35.69 24.37 -10.71
C GLN A 150 34.70 23.83 -9.65
N ASN A 151 35.11 22.86 -8.82
CA ASN A 151 34.34 22.29 -7.71
C ASN A 151 32.96 21.68 -8.07
N LYS A 152 32.70 21.37 -9.35
CA LYS A 152 31.42 20.78 -9.76
C LYS A 152 31.19 19.38 -9.20
N ALA A 153 32.25 18.60 -8.97
CA ALA A 153 32.13 17.31 -8.31
C ALA A 153 31.76 17.44 -6.83
N THR A 154 32.22 18.48 -6.14
CA THR A 154 31.86 18.75 -4.74
C THR A 154 30.39 19.18 -4.64
N GLU A 155 29.92 20.07 -5.53
CA GLU A 155 28.49 20.41 -5.62
C GLU A 155 27.63 19.16 -5.90
N LEU A 156 28.08 18.27 -6.79
CA LEU A 156 27.40 17.01 -7.07
C LEU A 156 27.36 16.10 -5.84
N LYS A 157 28.48 15.98 -5.12
CA LYS A 157 28.57 15.19 -3.88
C LYS A 157 27.57 15.68 -2.84
N GLU A 158 27.56 16.98 -2.56
CA GLU A 158 26.63 17.60 -1.60
C GLU A 158 25.16 17.36 -1.99
N ASN A 159 24.84 17.49 -3.28
CA ASN A 159 23.49 17.23 -3.78
C ASN A 159 23.08 15.75 -3.62
N ILE A 160 24.01 14.79 -3.82
CA ILE A 160 23.75 13.37 -3.59
C ILE A 160 23.56 13.08 -2.10
N GLU A 161 24.37 13.70 -1.23
CA GLU A 161 24.26 13.55 0.23
C GLU A 161 22.93 14.08 0.76
N HIS A 162 22.53 15.28 0.32
CA HIS A 162 21.23 15.85 0.67
C HIS A 162 20.09 14.96 0.17
N PHE A 163 20.15 14.48 -1.07
CA PHE A 163 19.15 13.57 -1.61
C PHE A 163 19.06 12.27 -0.79
N ARG A 164 20.20 11.68 -0.43
CA ARG A 164 20.26 10.48 0.42
C ARG A 164 19.59 10.72 1.77
N GLU A 165 19.87 11.84 2.44
CA GLU A 165 19.25 12.19 3.72
C GLU A 165 17.72 12.36 3.60
N GLU A 166 17.25 12.99 2.53
CA GLU A 166 15.80 13.13 2.25
C GLU A 166 15.13 11.77 2.05
N LEU A 167 15.77 10.84 1.33
CA LEU A 167 15.24 9.48 1.15
C LEU A 167 15.19 8.72 2.48
N LEU A 168 16.24 8.81 3.29
CA LEU A 168 16.31 8.13 4.59
C LEU A 168 15.26 8.65 5.58
N ALA A 169 14.92 9.94 5.50
CA ALA A 169 13.87 10.55 6.32
C ALA A 169 12.45 10.03 5.98
N LEU A 170 12.26 9.43 4.80
CA LEU A 170 10.97 8.86 4.37
C LEU A 170 10.80 7.38 4.73
N ILE A 171 11.87 6.73 5.19
CA ILE A 171 11.88 5.31 5.56
C ILE A 171 11.73 5.19 7.08
N ASP A 172 10.78 4.36 7.52
CA ASP A 172 10.60 4.06 8.94
C ASP A 172 11.85 3.39 9.54
N ASP A 173 12.16 3.68 10.81
CA ASP A 173 13.33 3.13 11.49
C ASP A 173 13.32 1.60 11.63
N SER A 174 12.16 0.97 11.43
CA SER A 174 12.02 -0.49 11.43
C SER A 174 12.59 -1.17 10.17
N ASP A 175 12.71 -0.47 9.04
CA ASP A 175 13.17 -1.06 7.77
C ASP A 175 14.67 -0.79 7.54
N VAL A 176 15.49 -1.47 8.35
CA VAL A 176 16.95 -1.32 8.37
C VAL A 176 17.59 -1.77 7.05
N ASP A 177 17.04 -2.80 6.40
CA ASP A 177 17.59 -3.34 5.16
C ASP A 177 17.45 -2.35 3.99
N LEU A 178 16.30 -1.66 3.90
CA LEU A 178 16.09 -0.64 2.89
C LEU A 178 17.00 0.57 3.13
N LYS A 179 17.16 1.03 4.39
CA LYS A 179 18.08 2.13 4.73
C LYS A 179 19.52 1.80 4.31
N ASN A 180 20.01 0.61 4.66
CA ASN A 180 21.34 0.14 4.26
C ASN A 180 21.51 0.08 2.74
N THR A 181 20.46 -0.33 2.01
CA THR A 181 20.49 -0.40 0.54
C THR A 181 20.62 0.99 -0.08
N VAL A 182 19.87 1.98 0.42
CA VAL A 182 19.95 3.38 -0.05
C VAL A 182 21.28 4.01 0.33
N GLU A 183 21.77 3.77 1.55
CA GLU A 183 23.07 4.25 2.01
C GLU A 183 24.21 3.72 1.14
N SER A 184 24.21 2.41 0.86
CA SER A 184 25.25 1.78 0.04
C SER A 184 25.17 2.19 -1.44
N ALA A 185 23.97 2.43 -1.97
CA ALA A 185 23.79 2.84 -3.37
C ALA A 185 24.25 4.28 -3.61
N LEU A 186 24.03 5.16 -2.64
CA LEU A 186 24.34 6.60 -2.71
C LEU A 186 25.54 6.96 -1.81
N ASP A 187 26.48 6.03 -1.65
CA ASP A 187 27.68 6.26 -0.83
C ASP A 187 28.66 7.21 -1.55
N THR A 188 28.94 8.31 -0.87
CA THR A 188 29.85 9.39 -1.27
C THR A 188 31.04 9.53 -0.34
N SER A 189 31.23 8.56 0.56
CA SER A 189 32.34 8.56 1.51
C SER A 189 33.69 8.46 0.80
N ASP A 190 34.69 9.06 1.43
CA ASP A 190 36.05 9.02 0.89
C ASP A 190 36.60 7.59 0.95
N PRO A 191 37.30 7.12 -0.10
CA PRO A 191 37.83 5.77 -0.15
C PRO A 191 38.81 5.48 1.00
N PRO A 192 38.87 4.22 1.47
CA PRO A 192 39.80 3.84 2.52
C PRO A 192 41.25 4.04 2.07
N VAL A 193 42.10 4.49 3.00
CA VAL A 193 43.51 4.77 2.72
C VAL A 193 44.25 3.48 2.35
N ASN A 194 44.71 3.41 1.10
CA ASN A 194 45.54 2.30 0.63
C ASN A 194 46.99 2.49 1.07
N LEU A 195 47.38 1.82 2.15
CA LEU A 195 48.77 1.82 2.67
C LEU A 195 49.81 1.28 1.66
N ARG A 196 49.37 0.60 0.60
CA ARG A 196 50.24 0.08 -0.48
C ARG A 196 50.57 1.10 -1.56
N GLU A 197 49.76 2.14 -1.74
CA GLU A 197 49.92 3.19 -2.76
C GLU A 197 50.35 4.53 -2.13
N GLY A 198 51.25 4.49 -1.14
CA GLY A 198 51.82 5.70 -0.54
C GLY A 198 51.00 6.35 0.59
N GLY A 199 49.82 5.80 0.92
CA GLY A 199 49.07 6.21 2.12
C GLY A 199 48.43 7.59 2.07
N GLU A 200 48.30 8.20 0.90
CA GLU A 200 47.56 9.45 0.74
C GLU A 200 46.04 9.20 0.78
N SER A 201 45.34 9.98 1.59
CA SER A 201 43.87 10.02 1.59
C SER A 201 43.41 10.80 0.37
N LYS A 202 42.59 10.17 -0.47
CA LYS A 202 41.96 10.81 -1.62
C LYS A 202 40.51 11.10 -1.29
N SER A 203 40.00 12.24 -1.75
CA SER A 203 38.56 12.52 -1.67
C SER A 203 37.78 11.69 -2.70
N TRP A 204 36.48 11.48 -2.45
CA TRP A 204 35.58 10.80 -3.39
C TRP A 204 35.62 11.40 -4.81
N GLU A 205 35.62 12.73 -4.90
CA GLU A 205 35.67 13.47 -6.18
C GLU A 205 36.98 13.20 -6.91
N THR A 206 38.10 13.25 -6.18
CA THR A 206 39.44 13.05 -6.72
C THR A 206 39.58 11.64 -7.28
N GLU A 207 39.17 10.63 -6.52
CA GLU A 207 39.26 9.23 -6.94
C GLU A 207 38.37 8.94 -8.16
N ARG A 208 37.20 9.60 -8.27
CA ARG A 208 36.23 9.37 -9.34
C ARG A 208 36.47 10.19 -10.61
N PHE A 209 37.04 11.39 -10.52
CA PHE A 209 37.08 12.31 -11.65
C PHE A 209 38.47 12.84 -12.02
N LEU A 210 39.47 12.77 -11.13
CA LEU A 210 40.82 13.25 -11.44
C LEU A 210 41.54 12.30 -12.42
N ASP A 211 42.18 12.89 -13.44
CA ASP A 211 43.01 12.21 -14.43
C ASP A 211 42.31 11.03 -15.14
N LYS A 212 40.98 11.11 -15.30
CA LYS A 212 40.19 10.11 -16.03
C LYS A 212 39.78 10.62 -17.41
N PRO A 213 39.78 9.73 -18.43
CA PRO A 213 39.27 10.08 -19.76
C PRO A 213 37.84 10.57 -19.71
N LEU A 214 37.50 11.55 -20.57
CA LEU A 214 36.16 12.10 -20.71
C LEU A 214 35.08 11.01 -20.82
N VAL A 215 35.30 9.98 -21.67
CA VAL A 215 34.32 8.89 -21.82
C VAL A 215 34.12 8.11 -20.51
N ALA A 216 35.17 7.90 -19.73
CA ALA A 216 35.09 7.22 -18.44
C ALA A 216 34.32 8.07 -17.43
N VAL A 217 34.55 9.39 -17.41
CA VAL A 217 33.78 10.31 -16.56
C VAL A 217 32.30 10.31 -16.91
N LEU A 218 31.95 10.35 -18.21
CA LEU A 218 30.55 10.27 -18.64
C LEU A 218 29.88 8.96 -18.22
N THR A 219 30.57 7.82 -18.36
CA THR A 219 30.06 6.52 -17.91
C THR A 219 29.84 6.47 -16.41
N LEU A 220 30.72 7.07 -15.62
CA LEU A 220 30.55 7.19 -14.16
C LEU A 220 29.33 8.05 -13.80
N LEU A 221 29.14 9.18 -14.49
CA LEU A 221 27.95 10.01 -14.30
C LEU A 221 26.66 9.27 -14.69
N SER A 222 26.67 8.51 -15.79
CA SER A 222 25.56 7.60 -16.17
C SER A 222 25.28 6.57 -15.09
N LYS A 223 26.31 5.99 -14.46
CA LYS A 223 26.16 5.05 -13.35
C LYS A 223 25.49 5.71 -12.14
N ILE A 224 25.92 6.92 -11.77
CA ILE A 224 25.31 7.69 -10.67
C ILE A 224 23.82 7.98 -10.96
N GLN A 225 23.46 8.37 -12.19
CA GLN A 225 22.04 8.56 -12.58
C GLN A 225 21.21 7.28 -12.36
N ILE A 226 21.77 6.12 -12.68
CA ILE A 226 21.11 4.82 -12.47
C ILE A 226 20.95 4.51 -10.99
N ASP A 227 21.97 4.77 -10.16
CA ASP A 227 21.86 4.55 -8.72
C ASP A 227 20.76 5.43 -8.10
N ILE A 228 20.68 6.70 -8.52
CA ILE A 228 19.63 7.62 -8.09
C ILE A 228 18.25 7.09 -8.49
N LYS A 229 18.07 6.68 -9.75
CA LYS A 229 16.80 6.14 -10.26
C LYS A 229 16.43 4.79 -9.63
N ASN A 230 17.41 3.95 -9.29
CA ASN A 230 17.18 2.71 -8.54
C ASN A 230 16.79 2.98 -7.08
N SER A 231 17.42 3.95 -6.43
CA SER A 231 17.04 4.39 -5.08
C SER A 231 15.63 4.96 -5.04
N GLU A 232 15.26 5.76 -6.05
CA GLU A 232 13.86 6.16 -6.30
C GLU A 232 12.97 4.93 -6.40
N ALA A 233 13.32 3.97 -7.28
CA ALA A 233 12.54 2.75 -7.49
C ALA A 233 12.28 1.96 -6.20
N ASN A 234 13.33 1.76 -5.40
CA ASN A 234 13.23 1.04 -4.13
C ASN A 234 12.31 1.78 -3.15
N LEU A 235 12.47 3.10 -3.02
CA LEU A 235 11.68 3.90 -2.10
C LEU A 235 10.20 3.98 -2.52
N ILE A 236 9.90 4.21 -3.79
CA ILE A 236 8.50 4.30 -4.24
C ILE A 236 7.78 2.95 -4.12
N ASN A 237 8.48 1.83 -4.30
CA ASN A 237 7.90 0.50 -4.04
C ASN A 237 7.63 0.29 -2.54
N TYR A 238 8.55 0.73 -1.68
CA TYR A 238 8.34 0.71 -0.23
C TYR A 238 7.12 1.57 0.16
N LEU A 239 7.06 2.83 -0.28
CA LEU A 239 5.93 3.73 0.00
C LEU A 239 4.60 3.16 -0.51
N PHE A 240 4.61 2.48 -1.67
CA PHE A 240 3.42 1.83 -2.20
C PHE A 240 2.99 0.66 -1.31
N GLY A 241 3.93 -0.16 -0.84
CA GLY A 241 3.64 -1.24 0.11
C GLY A 241 3.11 -0.75 1.46
N GLN A 242 3.51 0.44 1.91
CA GLN A 242 3.00 1.04 3.14
C GLN A 242 1.53 1.45 3.06
N ILE A 243 1.00 1.69 1.86
CA ILE A 243 -0.45 1.86 1.67
C ILE A 243 -1.15 0.64 2.24
N ASP A 244 -0.70 -0.58 1.88
CA ASP A 244 -1.33 -1.84 2.25
C ASP A 244 -0.99 -2.37 3.64
N ALA A 245 0.19 -2.04 4.16
CA ALA A 245 0.58 -2.40 5.52
C ALA A 245 -0.41 -1.90 6.60
N GLY A 246 -1.12 -0.80 6.34
CA GLY A 246 -2.17 -0.28 7.21
C GLY A 246 -3.57 -0.88 7.02
N ALA A 247 -3.79 -1.78 6.05
CA ALA A 247 -5.12 -2.37 5.81
C ALA A 247 -5.45 -3.51 6.76
N PHE A 248 -6.72 -3.56 7.18
CA PHE A 248 -7.28 -4.77 7.77
C PHE A 248 -7.19 -5.93 6.78
N LEU A 249 -6.54 -7.01 7.20
CA LEU A 249 -6.40 -8.23 6.40
C LEU A 249 -7.67 -9.07 6.56
N PHE A 250 -8.68 -8.81 5.73
CA PHE A 250 -9.85 -9.70 5.68
C PHE A 250 -9.59 -10.80 4.65
N ASN A 251 -9.69 -12.06 5.09
CA ASN A 251 -9.39 -13.21 4.24
C ASN A 251 -10.61 -14.07 3.91
N LYS A 252 -11.75 -13.81 4.56
CA LYS A 252 -12.99 -14.54 4.34
C LYS A 252 -14.15 -13.58 4.20
N LEU A 253 -14.85 -13.65 3.07
CA LEU A 253 -16.08 -12.91 2.82
C LEU A 253 -17.28 -13.83 3.01
N GLY A 254 -18.31 -13.34 3.69
CA GLY A 254 -19.55 -14.08 3.90
C GLY A 254 -20.76 -13.17 3.96
N ALA A 255 -21.85 -13.56 3.32
CA ALA A 255 -23.12 -12.84 3.45
C ALA A 255 -23.71 -13.05 4.84
N ARG A 256 -24.21 -11.98 5.46
CA ARG A 256 -24.95 -12.00 6.71
C ARG A 256 -26.31 -11.35 6.52
N VAL A 257 -27.30 -11.94 7.19
CA VAL A 257 -28.68 -11.45 7.21
C VAL A 257 -29.03 -11.20 8.66
N ILE A 258 -29.40 -9.97 8.98
CA ILE A 258 -29.90 -9.58 10.30
C ILE A 258 -31.38 -9.22 10.14
N PRO A 259 -32.31 -10.12 10.52
CA PRO A 259 -33.73 -9.82 10.51
C PRO A 259 -34.13 -8.96 11.72
N ASN A 260 -35.11 -8.08 11.54
CA ASN A 260 -35.72 -7.34 12.66
C ASN A 260 -36.45 -8.29 13.63
N SER A 261 -37.17 -9.27 13.07
CA SER A 261 -37.80 -10.37 13.83
C SER A 261 -37.81 -11.65 12.99
N ASN A 262 -37.56 -12.80 13.63
CA ASN A 262 -37.69 -14.11 12.99
C ASN A 262 -39.13 -14.66 13.02
N ILE A 263 -40.05 -13.96 13.71
CA ILE A 263 -41.46 -14.32 13.82
C ILE A 263 -42.28 -13.11 13.34
N VAL A 264 -43.12 -13.34 12.33
CA VAL A 264 -44.03 -12.33 11.75
C VAL A 264 -45.42 -12.95 11.61
N LEU A 265 -46.47 -12.15 11.76
CA LEU A 265 -47.83 -12.62 11.54
C LEU A 265 -48.20 -12.54 10.05
N GLN A 266 -49.20 -13.30 9.65
CA GLN A 266 -49.71 -13.23 8.29
C GLN A 266 -50.31 -11.84 8.01
N GLY A 267 -49.72 -11.11 7.06
CA GLY A 267 -50.09 -9.74 6.74
C GLY A 267 -49.04 -8.71 7.13
N ASP A 268 -48.10 -9.06 8.02
CA ASP A 268 -47.00 -8.19 8.43
C ASP A 268 -45.87 -8.15 7.38
N GLU A 269 -45.12 -7.05 7.37
CA GLU A 269 -43.91 -6.91 6.55
C GLU A 269 -42.70 -7.56 7.25
N TYR A 270 -42.00 -8.44 6.53
CA TYR A 270 -40.72 -8.99 6.98
C TYR A 270 -39.56 -8.11 6.49
N VAL A 271 -38.86 -7.48 7.43
CA VAL A 271 -37.71 -6.61 7.15
C VAL A 271 -36.42 -7.25 7.65
N ALA A 272 -35.41 -7.34 6.77
CA ALA A 272 -34.09 -7.86 7.09
C ALA A 272 -32.98 -7.08 6.36
N GLU A 273 -31.89 -6.82 7.07
CA GLU A 273 -30.69 -6.21 6.51
C GLU A 273 -29.74 -7.29 5.99
N VAL A 274 -29.31 -7.17 4.73
CA VAL A 274 -28.35 -8.07 4.10
C VAL A 274 -27.08 -7.31 3.81
N PHE A 275 -25.95 -7.78 4.33
CA PHE A 275 -24.65 -7.16 4.10
C PHE A 275 -23.54 -8.20 3.96
N LEU A 276 -22.44 -7.78 3.34
CA LEU A 276 -21.23 -8.56 3.21
C LEU A 276 -20.39 -8.38 4.47
N ALA A 277 -20.20 -9.44 5.24
CA ALA A 277 -19.28 -9.47 6.36
C ALA A 277 -17.90 -9.92 5.87
N ALA A 278 -16.88 -9.14 6.23
CA ALA A 278 -15.48 -9.50 6.03
C ALA A 278 -14.91 -9.99 7.37
N GLU A 279 -14.36 -11.20 7.37
CA GLU A 279 -13.83 -11.90 8.54
C GLU A 279 -12.32 -12.11 8.35
N ASP A 280 -11.56 -11.99 9.44
CA ASP A 280 -10.14 -12.32 9.51
C ASP A 280 -9.98 -13.62 10.32
N THR A 281 -9.62 -14.72 9.65
CA THR A 281 -9.40 -15.99 10.35
C THR A 281 -8.00 -16.10 10.97
N THR A 282 -7.06 -15.23 10.57
CA THR A 282 -5.68 -15.24 11.05
C THR A 282 -5.51 -14.47 12.35
N GLN A 283 -6.15 -13.30 12.49
CA GLN A 283 -6.14 -12.51 13.72
C GLN A 283 -7.52 -12.53 14.38
N GLN A 284 -7.66 -13.37 15.40
CA GLN A 284 -8.92 -13.50 16.14
C GLN A 284 -9.12 -12.28 17.06
N PRO A 285 -10.28 -11.58 16.98
CA PRO A 285 -10.59 -10.50 17.92
C PRO A 285 -10.83 -11.03 19.33
N GLU A 286 -10.63 -10.18 20.34
CA GLU A 286 -11.10 -10.44 21.70
C GLU A 286 -12.55 -9.97 21.82
N ILE A 287 -13.47 -10.89 22.08
CA ILE A 287 -14.90 -10.58 22.25
C ILE A 287 -15.26 -10.68 23.73
N LEU A 288 -15.83 -9.60 24.27
CA LEU A 288 -16.36 -9.51 25.62
C LEU A 288 -17.88 -9.47 25.56
N ILE A 289 -18.57 -10.37 26.24
CA ILE A 289 -20.02 -10.36 26.39
C ILE A 289 -20.35 -10.20 27.87
N ASN A 290 -21.17 -9.19 28.21
CA ASN A 290 -21.46 -8.81 29.60
C ASN A 290 -20.18 -8.72 30.45
N ASN A 291 -19.15 -8.09 29.87
CA ASN A 291 -17.81 -7.90 30.46
C ASN A 291 -17.00 -9.18 30.73
N ARG A 292 -17.38 -10.32 30.12
CA ARG A 292 -16.64 -11.60 30.22
C ARG A 292 -16.10 -12.03 28.86
N PRO A 293 -14.83 -12.47 28.77
CA PRO A 293 -14.27 -12.99 27.52
C PRO A 293 -14.96 -14.29 27.12
N VAL A 294 -15.25 -14.41 25.83
CA VAL A 294 -15.86 -15.61 25.24
C VAL A 294 -14.93 -16.22 24.18
N PRO A 295 -14.92 -17.55 24.03
CA PRO A 295 -14.10 -18.19 23.02
C PRO A 295 -14.55 -17.79 21.62
N VAL A 296 -13.60 -17.42 20.78
CA VAL A 296 -13.81 -17.02 19.39
C VAL A 296 -13.28 -18.11 18.47
N GLN A 297 -14.09 -18.50 17.49
CA GLN A 297 -13.73 -19.42 16.41
C GLN A 297 -14.08 -18.76 15.07
N ASP A 298 -13.13 -18.72 14.14
CA ASP A 298 -13.30 -18.08 12.83
C ASP A 298 -13.87 -16.65 12.91
N GLY A 299 -13.38 -15.84 13.86
CA GLY A 299 -13.83 -14.46 14.06
C GLY A 299 -15.20 -14.33 14.73
N LYS A 300 -15.80 -15.44 15.20
CA LYS A 300 -17.15 -15.46 15.80
C LYS A 300 -17.13 -16.01 17.22
N ALA A 301 -17.88 -15.35 18.10
CA ALA A 301 -18.29 -15.94 19.37
C ALA A 301 -19.74 -16.39 19.28
N THR A 302 -20.05 -17.55 19.88
CA THR A 302 -21.43 -18.01 20.04
C THR A 302 -21.91 -17.70 21.44
N TYR A 303 -22.89 -16.81 21.56
CA TYR A 303 -23.58 -16.55 22.82
C TYR A 303 -24.75 -17.53 22.98
N ARG A 304 -24.82 -18.22 24.13
CA ARG A 304 -25.90 -19.15 24.44
C ARG A 304 -26.37 -18.93 25.88
N ILE A 305 -27.65 -18.62 26.04
CA ILE A 305 -28.30 -18.48 27.35
C ILE A 305 -29.57 -19.34 27.36
N LYS A 306 -29.87 -19.96 28.52
CA LYS A 306 -31.15 -20.63 28.74
C LYS A 306 -32.15 -19.60 29.24
N THR A 307 -33.31 -19.52 28.61
CA THR A 307 -34.37 -18.57 28.94
C THR A 307 -35.45 -19.27 29.78
N SER A 308 -35.81 -18.71 30.92
CA SER A 308 -36.79 -19.29 31.85
C SER A 308 -38.04 -18.45 32.05
N GLU A 309 -37.95 -17.14 31.90
CA GLU A 309 -39.04 -16.19 32.15
C GLU A 309 -39.46 -15.52 30.84
N PRO A 310 -40.76 -15.29 30.63
CA PRO A 310 -41.24 -14.49 29.51
C PRO A 310 -40.87 -13.02 29.71
N GLY A 311 -40.52 -12.33 28.62
CA GLY A 311 -40.14 -10.92 28.65
C GLY A 311 -39.15 -10.53 27.56
N VAL A 312 -38.76 -9.25 27.54
CA VAL A 312 -37.72 -8.72 26.67
C VAL A 312 -36.41 -8.62 27.46
N PHE A 313 -35.35 -9.22 26.94
CA PHE A 313 -34.05 -9.27 27.58
C PHE A 313 -33.01 -8.60 26.67
N SER A 314 -32.23 -7.69 27.24
CA SER A 314 -31.12 -7.04 26.56
C SER A 314 -29.77 -7.61 26.98
N TRP A 315 -28.81 -7.67 26.07
CA TRP A 315 -27.42 -8.00 26.36
C TRP A 315 -26.50 -7.12 25.55
N SER A 316 -25.27 -6.94 26.04
CA SER A 316 -24.29 -6.07 25.40
C SER A 316 -22.90 -6.66 25.46
N GLY A 317 -22.03 -6.16 24.60
CA GLY A 317 -20.64 -6.57 24.58
C GLY A 317 -19.76 -5.58 23.86
N MET A 318 -18.50 -5.97 23.72
CA MET A 318 -17.47 -5.20 23.05
C MET A 318 -16.56 -6.15 22.27
N ILE A 319 -16.32 -5.83 21.01
CA ILE A 319 -15.30 -6.48 20.19
C ILE A 319 -14.06 -5.60 20.22
N LYS A 320 -12.94 -6.15 20.67
CA LYS A 320 -11.63 -5.50 20.60
C LYS A 320 -10.84 -6.12 19.45
N TYR A 321 -10.49 -5.30 18.47
CA TYR A 321 -9.71 -5.73 17.32
C TYR A 321 -8.41 -4.92 17.26
N ARG A 322 -7.27 -5.62 17.12
CA ARG A 322 -5.96 -4.97 17.00
C ARG A 322 -5.67 -4.70 15.53
N ALA A 323 -5.64 -3.43 15.14
CA ALA A 323 -5.26 -3.05 13.78
C ALA A 323 -3.76 -3.35 13.52
N PRO A 324 -3.34 -3.46 12.26
CA PRO A 324 -1.93 -3.70 11.88
C PRO A 324 -0.94 -2.70 12.50
N GLY A 325 -1.36 -1.47 12.77
CA GLY A 325 -0.56 -0.45 13.48
C GLY A 325 -0.51 -0.60 15.00
N GLY A 326 -0.88 -1.75 15.56
CA GLY A 326 -0.87 -2.04 17.01
C GLY A 326 -1.98 -1.37 17.83
N ILE A 327 -2.73 -0.43 17.25
CA ILE A 327 -3.85 0.26 17.89
C ILE A 327 -5.03 -0.71 18.05
N VAL A 328 -5.52 -0.86 19.28
CA VAL A 328 -6.73 -1.63 19.58
C VAL A 328 -7.96 -0.74 19.38
N ARG A 329 -8.85 -1.14 18.47
CA ARG A 329 -10.16 -0.52 18.25
C ARG A 329 -11.24 -1.31 18.98
N ASN A 330 -12.16 -0.58 19.59
CA ASN A 330 -13.27 -1.12 20.39
C ASN A 330 -14.59 -0.86 19.68
N TYR A 331 -15.34 -1.93 19.39
CA TYR A 331 -16.66 -1.87 18.78
C TYR A 331 -17.71 -2.36 19.80
N PRO A 332 -18.40 -1.46 20.51
CA PRO A 332 -19.47 -1.85 21.41
C PRO A 332 -20.70 -2.28 20.62
N PHE A 333 -21.47 -3.22 21.17
CA PHE A 333 -22.75 -3.63 20.60
C PHE A 333 -23.77 -3.91 21.71
N ARG A 334 -25.05 -3.76 21.37
CA ARG A 334 -26.20 -4.09 22.21
C ARG A 334 -27.25 -4.77 21.35
N GLN A 335 -27.84 -5.84 21.87
CA GLN A 335 -28.88 -6.61 21.23
C GLN A 335 -29.96 -6.99 22.23
N GLU A 336 -31.17 -7.21 21.74
CA GLU A 336 -32.33 -7.59 22.55
C GLU A 336 -32.96 -8.87 21.97
N TYR A 337 -33.52 -9.70 22.84
CA TYR A 337 -34.29 -10.88 22.44
C TYR A 337 -35.54 -11.00 23.30
N GLN A 338 -36.63 -11.45 22.69
CA GLN A 338 -37.90 -11.67 23.36
C GLN A 338 -38.11 -13.15 23.63
N VAL A 339 -38.57 -13.46 24.84
CA VAL A 339 -38.97 -14.80 25.26
C VAL A 339 -40.48 -14.78 25.47
N THR A 340 -41.19 -15.63 24.74
CA THR A 340 -42.63 -15.81 24.89
C THR A 340 -42.91 -17.14 25.57
N GLN A 341 -43.98 -17.19 26.37
CA GLN A 341 -44.44 -18.43 26.96
C GLN A 341 -45.08 -19.31 25.87
N PRO A 342 -44.76 -20.61 25.81
CA PRO A 342 -45.49 -21.52 24.93
C PRO A 342 -46.97 -21.57 25.34
N SER A 343 -47.87 -21.21 24.44
CA SER A 343 -49.32 -21.30 24.66
C SER A 343 -49.92 -22.40 23.82
N VAL A 344 -50.76 -23.25 24.42
CA VAL A 344 -51.56 -24.25 23.70
C VAL A 344 -53.01 -24.06 24.12
N THR A 345 -53.89 -23.81 23.16
CA THR A 345 -55.33 -23.72 23.42
C THR A 345 -55.93 -25.12 23.37
N MET A 346 -56.49 -25.58 24.48
CA MET A 346 -57.27 -26.81 24.55
C MET A 346 -58.73 -26.46 24.82
N SER A 347 -59.59 -26.61 23.83
CA SER A 347 -61.04 -26.33 23.96
C SER A 347 -61.86 -27.57 23.64
N ALA A 348 -62.86 -27.88 24.47
CA ALA A 348 -63.82 -28.92 24.16
C ALA A 348 -64.81 -28.44 23.08
N THR A 349 -64.87 -29.13 21.94
CA THR A 349 -65.60 -28.68 20.74
C THR A 349 -67.10 -28.48 20.94
N ARG A 350 -67.72 -29.14 21.94
CA ARG A 350 -69.16 -29.01 22.27
C ARG A 350 -69.44 -28.05 23.44
N MET A 351 -68.41 -27.38 23.96
CA MET A 351 -68.52 -26.43 25.08
C MET A 351 -68.44 -24.97 24.61
N ASN A 352 -68.67 -24.71 23.33
CA ASN A 352 -68.80 -23.37 22.75
C ASN A 352 -70.18 -22.73 23.07
N VAL A 353 -70.56 -22.73 24.34
CA VAL A 353 -71.86 -22.25 24.83
C VAL A 353 -71.65 -21.19 25.90
N PHE A 354 -72.37 -20.08 25.80
CA PHE A 354 -72.45 -19.06 26.85
C PHE A 354 -73.82 -19.09 27.51
N TYR A 355 -73.86 -18.98 28.82
CA TYR A 355 -75.10 -18.94 29.60
C TYR A 355 -75.57 -17.51 29.79
N ARG A 356 -76.81 -17.24 29.39
CA ARG A 356 -77.48 -15.95 29.64
C ARG A 356 -77.75 -15.78 31.13
N GLY A 357 -77.49 -14.58 31.64
CA GLY A 357 -77.75 -14.22 33.05
C GLY A 357 -76.67 -14.67 34.04
N LEU A 358 -75.58 -15.26 33.55
CA LEU A 358 -74.41 -15.64 34.34
C LEU A 358 -73.15 -14.97 33.78
N ASP A 359 -72.15 -14.77 34.64
CA ASP A 359 -70.81 -14.38 34.22
C ASP A 359 -70.13 -15.59 33.55
N ASN A 360 -69.81 -15.49 32.26
CA ASN A 360 -69.10 -16.55 31.55
C ASN A 360 -67.60 -16.17 31.46
N PRO A 361 -66.72 -16.77 32.29
CA PRO A 361 -65.29 -16.54 32.17
C PRO A 361 -64.77 -17.15 30.87
N PHE A 362 -63.96 -16.38 30.15
CA PHE A 362 -63.39 -16.73 28.86
C PHE A 362 -61.94 -16.27 28.80
N ASP A 363 -61.04 -17.22 28.57
CA ASP A 363 -59.62 -16.95 28.42
C ASP A 363 -59.25 -16.80 26.94
N VAL A 364 -58.45 -15.78 26.63
CA VAL A 364 -58.02 -15.45 25.27
C VAL A 364 -56.50 -15.41 25.23
N GLY A 365 -55.93 -16.42 24.57
CA GLY A 365 -54.52 -16.46 24.22
C GLY A 365 -54.32 -16.06 22.77
N GLY A 366 -53.59 -14.97 22.53
CA GLY A 366 -53.07 -14.62 21.21
C GLY A 366 -51.66 -15.18 21.10
N GLY A 367 -51.45 -16.25 20.34
CA GLY A 367 -50.17 -16.98 20.28
C GLY A 367 -48.95 -16.06 20.06
N GLY A 368 -48.24 -15.72 21.15
CA GLY A 368 -47.07 -14.83 21.14
C GLY A 368 -47.36 -13.33 21.34
N ILE A 369 -48.63 -12.91 21.41
CA ILE A 369 -49.05 -11.52 21.60
C ILE A 369 -49.36 -11.32 23.10
N PRO A 370 -48.79 -10.28 23.76
CA PRO A 370 -49.12 -9.96 25.14
C PRO A 370 -50.62 -9.68 25.33
N GLN A 371 -51.18 -10.12 26.46
CA GLN A 371 -52.63 -10.03 26.71
C GLN A 371 -53.14 -8.58 26.84
N GLU A 372 -52.26 -7.65 27.18
CA GLU A 372 -52.49 -6.21 27.17
C GLU A 372 -52.77 -5.64 25.78
N ASN A 373 -52.27 -6.30 24.73
CA ASN A 373 -52.44 -5.88 23.34
C ASN A 373 -53.62 -6.56 22.64
N LEU A 374 -54.40 -7.37 23.35
CA LEU A 374 -55.58 -8.06 22.82
C LEU A 374 -56.86 -7.32 23.22
N GLU A 375 -57.66 -6.98 22.22
CA GLU A 375 -59.00 -6.42 22.37
C GLU A 375 -60.05 -7.46 21.96
N VAL A 376 -61.03 -7.69 22.83
CA VAL A 376 -62.06 -8.71 22.62
C VAL A 376 -63.41 -8.03 22.54
N THR A 377 -64.11 -8.23 21.43
CA THR A 377 -65.43 -7.67 21.18
C THR A 377 -66.46 -8.78 20.95
N MET A 378 -67.73 -8.46 21.16
CA MET A 378 -68.83 -9.40 20.99
C MET A 378 -70.03 -8.70 20.33
N THR A 379 -70.76 -9.44 19.51
CA THR A 379 -71.95 -8.94 18.78
C THR A 379 -73.26 -8.98 19.58
N ASN A 380 -73.44 -9.94 20.48
CA ASN A 380 -74.67 -10.14 21.27
C ASN A 380 -74.38 -10.11 22.78
N GLY A 381 -73.96 -8.97 23.31
CA GLY A 381 -73.69 -8.82 24.74
C GLY A 381 -72.54 -7.87 25.04
N SER A 382 -71.97 -8.05 26.24
CA SER A 382 -70.82 -7.27 26.71
C SER A 382 -69.63 -8.16 27.10
N VAL A 383 -68.43 -7.61 26.93
CA VAL A 383 -67.16 -8.21 27.34
C VAL A 383 -66.49 -7.27 28.33
N VAL A 384 -66.09 -7.79 29.49
CA VAL A 384 -65.38 -7.00 30.51
C VAL A 384 -64.10 -7.72 30.92
N LYS A 385 -62.95 -7.04 30.84
CA LYS A 385 -61.67 -7.58 31.30
C LYS A 385 -61.60 -7.51 32.83
N ARG A 386 -61.34 -8.65 33.49
CA ARG A 386 -61.18 -8.76 34.95
C ARG A 386 -59.88 -9.51 35.24
N GLY A 387 -58.80 -8.78 35.50
CA GLY A 387 -57.47 -9.37 35.66
C GLY A 387 -56.97 -9.99 34.35
N ASN A 388 -56.64 -11.27 34.37
CA ASN A 388 -56.15 -12.04 33.22
C ASN A 388 -57.27 -12.81 32.49
N GLU A 389 -58.55 -12.54 32.79
CA GLU A 389 -59.67 -13.21 32.13
C GLU A 389 -60.68 -12.18 31.58
N PHE A 390 -61.41 -12.58 30.55
CA PHE A 390 -62.54 -11.82 30.02
C PHE A 390 -63.85 -12.43 30.52
N ILE A 391 -64.78 -11.58 30.97
CA ILE A 391 -66.11 -12.00 31.38
C ILE A 391 -67.08 -11.64 30.25
N ILE A 392 -67.70 -12.67 29.68
CA ILE A 392 -68.68 -12.56 28.59
C ILE A 392 -70.10 -12.66 29.17
N ARG A 393 -70.96 -11.70 28.81
CA ARG A 393 -72.36 -11.65 29.22
C ARG A 393 -73.26 -11.47 28.00
N PRO A 394 -73.95 -12.55 27.56
CA PRO A 394 -74.95 -12.45 26.50
C PRO A 394 -76.22 -11.74 26.96
N ASP A 395 -76.78 -10.87 26.12
CA ASP A 395 -78.02 -10.15 26.41
C ASP A 395 -79.25 -10.93 25.94
N GLU A 396 -79.27 -11.36 24.68
CA GLU A 396 -80.38 -12.12 24.10
C GLU A 396 -80.08 -13.62 24.01
N LEU A 397 -81.14 -14.44 24.12
CA LEU A 397 -81.05 -15.89 23.94
C LEU A 397 -80.84 -16.21 22.45
N ASP A 398 -79.78 -16.96 22.15
CA ASP A 398 -79.41 -17.38 20.78
C ASP A 398 -79.18 -18.90 20.74
N GLU A 399 -80.27 -19.66 20.77
CA GLU A 399 -80.24 -21.14 20.85
C GLU A 399 -79.53 -21.80 19.66
N GLN A 400 -79.49 -21.13 18.52
CA GLN A 400 -78.83 -21.62 17.30
C GLN A 400 -77.38 -21.12 17.16
N GLY A 401 -76.92 -20.23 18.05
CA GLY A 401 -75.56 -19.68 18.07
C GLY A 401 -75.19 -18.87 16.82
N ARG A 402 -76.17 -18.30 16.10
CA ARG A 402 -75.94 -17.60 14.82
C ARG A 402 -75.72 -16.11 14.96
N ARG A 403 -76.15 -15.51 16.07
CA ARG A 403 -76.09 -14.07 16.35
C ARG A 403 -75.00 -13.72 17.35
N THR A 404 -74.34 -14.73 17.91
CA THR A 404 -73.34 -14.58 18.97
C THR A 404 -71.94 -14.91 18.44
N THR A 405 -71.20 -13.86 18.08
CA THR A 405 -69.80 -13.95 17.63
C THR A 405 -68.90 -13.13 18.55
N VAL A 406 -67.80 -13.76 19.00
CA VAL A 406 -66.70 -13.12 19.73
C VAL A 406 -65.55 -12.91 18.75
N SER A 407 -65.08 -11.66 18.63
CA SER A 407 -63.96 -11.31 17.77
C SER A 407 -62.79 -10.84 18.62
N VAL A 408 -61.58 -11.25 18.25
CA VAL A 408 -60.34 -10.86 18.94
C VAL A 408 -59.49 -10.08 17.96
N HIS A 409 -59.13 -8.87 18.34
CA HIS A 409 -58.22 -7.99 17.61
C HIS A 409 -56.94 -7.84 18.41
N ALA A 410 -55.80 -7.78 17.73
CA ALA A 410 -54.51 -7.50 18.35
C ALA A 410 -54.04 -6.13 17.87
N ASN A 411 -53.64 -5.26 18.81
CA ASN A 411 -53.01 -3.99 18.50
C ASN A 411 -51.50 -4.16 18.59
N ILE A 412 -50.81 -4.10 17.45
CA ILE A 412 -49.37 -4.32 17.38
C ILE A 412 -48.74 -3.12 16.66
N GLY A 413 -47.95 -2.33 17.38
CA GLY A 413 -47.27 -1.17 16.80
C GLY A 413 -48.18 0.03 16.52
N GLY A 414 -49.38 0.09 17.10
CA GLY A 414 -50.33 1.19 16.93
C GLY A 414 -51.33 1.01 15.77
N GLN A 415 -51.45 -0.21 15.24
CA GLN A 415 -52.48 -0.63 14.27
C GLN A 415 -53.23 -1.86 14.77
#